data_AF-A0A6V7KNI4-F1
#
_entry.id   AF-A0A6V7KNI4-F1
#
_cell.length_a   1.000
_cell.length_b   1.000
_cell.length_c   1.000
_cell.angle_alpha   90.00
_cell.angle_beta   90.00
_cell.angle_gamma   90.00
#
_symmetry.space_group_name_H-M   'P 1'
#
loop_
_entity.id
_entity.type
_entity.pdbx_description
1 polymer ?
#
loop_
_entity_poly.entity_id
_entity_poly.type
_entity_poly.pdbx_seq_one_letter_code
_entity_poly.pdbx_strand_id
1 'polypeptide(L)' 'GLEKRLRIILDDLMGPSHSGASKSTWDPMILGMRKHKLLGDALKVIGEHLRWQRLYLEYSEQLATLKHQNN' A
#
# COMPACT_ATOMS: atom_id res chain seq x y z
N GLY A 1 -1.47 -17.47 7.41
CA GLY A 1 -0.34 -17.73 6.50
C GLY A 1 0.43 -16.45 6.22
N LEU A 2 1.51 -16.56 5.44
CA LEU A 2 2.39 -15.44 5.07
C LEU A 2 1.65 -14.33 4.32
N GLU A 3 0.78 -14.70 3.36
CA GLU A 3 -0.03 -13.75 2.57
C GLU A 3 -0.85 -12.80 3.46
N LYS A 4 -1.51 -13.33 4.50
CA LYS A 4 -2.31 -12.52 5.44
C LYS A 4 -1.46 -11.49 6.16
N ARG A 5 -0.21 -11.83 6.53
CA ARG A 5 0.71 -10.88 7.17
C ARG A 5 1.17 -9.81 6.19
N LEU A 6 1.44 -10.19 4.95
CA LEU A 6 1.76 -9.28 3.86
C LEU A 6 0.64 -8.27 3.63
N ARG A 7 -0.61 -8.74 3.50
CA ARG A 7 -1.78 -7.86 3.35
C ARG A 7 -1.91 -6.84 4.48
N ILE A 8 -1.78 -7.26 5.74
CA ILE A 8 -1.82 -6.34 6.90
C ILE A 8 -0.78 -5.22 6.77
N ILE A 9 0.45 -5.56 6.34
CA ILE A 9 1.52 -4.57 6.18
C ILE A 9 1.21 -3.63 5.00
N LEU A 10 0.78 -4.17 3.86
CA LEU A 10 0.48 -3.37 2.68
C LEU A 10 -0.73 -2.46 2.90
N ASP A 11 -1.75 -2.93 3.64
CA ASP A 11 -2.93 -2.15 4.04
C ASP A 11 -2.53 -0.99 4.94
N ASP A 12 -1.66 -1.21 5.94
CA ASP A 12 -1.14 -0.14 6.79
C ASP A 12 -0.26 0.85 6.00
N LEU A 13 0.47 0.40 4.97
CA LEU A 13 1.26 1.32 4.15
C LEU A 13 0.39 2.11 3.16
N MET A 14 -0.75 1.56 2.74
CA MET A 14 -1.66 2.21 1.80
C MET A 14 -2.54 3.26 2.48
N GLY A 15 -3.06 2.95 3.66
CA GLY A 15 -4.01 3.79 4.35
C GLY A 15 -5.46 3.63 3.84
N PRO A 16 -6.40 4.44 4.36
CA PRO A 16 -7.83 4.29 4.10
C PRO A 16 -8.19 4.55 2.61
N SER A 17 -8.90 3.63 1.97
CA SER A 17 -9.27 3.69 0.54
C SER A 17 -10.44 4.63 0.22
N HIS A 18 -11.09 5.24 1.22
CA HIS A 18 -12.18 6.19 1.02
C HIS A 18 -11.97 7.45 1.85
N SER A 19 -12.10 8.62 1.20
CA SER A 19 -12.02 9.96 1.80
C SER A 19 -13.03 10.23 2.92
N GLY A 20 -13.94 9.30 3.20
CA GLY A 20 -14.94 9.36 4.28
C GLY A 20 -14.45 8.88 5.65
N ALA A 21 -13.20 8.43 5.79
CA ALA A 21 -12.63 8.08 7.09
C ALA A 21 -12.17 9.34 7.85
N SER A 22 -13.10 10.24 8.22
CA SER A 22 -12.84 11.44 9.05
C SER A 22 -12.30 11.13 10.47
N LYS A 23 -11.90 9.88 10.74
CA LYS A 23 -11.24 9.42 11.98
C LYS A 23 -10.15 8.38 11.73
N SER A 24 -9.51 8.36 10.56
CA SER A 24 -8.37 7.46 10.37
C SER A 24 -7.18 7.97 11.17
N THR A 25 -6.71 7.20 12.16
CA THR A 25 -5.46 7.44 12.90
C THR A 25 -4.22 7.12 12.07
N TRP A 26 -4.39 7.01 10.76
CA TRP A 26 -3.36 6.63 9.83
C TRP A 26 -2.41 7.81 9.58
N ASP A 27 -1.17 7.64 10.00
CA ASP A 27 -0.09 8.60 9.74
C ASP A 27 0.56 8.29 8.37
N PRO A 28 0.64 9.25 7.44
CA PRO A 28 1.27 9.04 6.13
C PRO A 28 2.80 8.91 6.21
N MET A 29 3.40 9.19 7.36
CA MET A 29 4.82 9.10 7.66
C MET A 29 5.10 7.98 8.66
N ILE A 30 6.23 7.31 8.48
CA ILE A 30 6.77 6.37 9.46
C ILE A 30 8.28 6.55 9.51
N LEU A 31 8.82 6.86 10.70
CA LEU A 31 10.25 7.09 10.91
C LEU A 31 10.84 8.13 9.91
N GLY A 32 10.08 9.17 9.57
CA GLY A 32 10.51 10.20 8.62
C GLY A 32 10.39 9.82 7.13
N MET A 33 9.77 8.68 6.80
CA MET A 33 9.56 8.23 5.42
C MET A 33 8.07 8.21 5.06
N ARG A 34 7.72 8.56 3.81
CA ARG A 34 6.35 8.41 3.32
C ARG A 34 5.97 6.93 3.21
N LYS A 35 4.88 6.51 3.83
CA LYS A 35 4.38 5.13 3.76
C LYS A 35 4.12 4.67 2.32
N HIS A 36 3.56 5.53 1.46
CA HIS A 36 3.38 5.24 0.04
C HIS A 36 4.68 5.03 -0.75
N LYS A 37 5.79 5.64 -0.30
CA LYS A 37 7.11 5.36 -0.89
C LYS A 37 7.56 3.95 -0.51
N LEU A 38 7.46 3.60 0.77
CA LEU A 38 7.77 2.26 1.27
C LEU A 38 6.88 1.19 0.62
N LEU A 39 5.59 1.48 0.43
CA LEU A 39 4.66 0.60 -0.30
C LEU A 39 5.16 0.34 -1.72
N GLY A 40 5.55 1.39 -2.46
CA GLY A 40 6.10 1.26 -3.80
C GLY A 40 7.38 0.42 -3.84
N ASP A 41 8.28 0.59 -2.87
CA ASP A 41 9.51 -0.21 -2.79
C ASP A 41 9.24 -1.67 -2.41
N ALA A 42 8.29 -1.94 -1.52
CA ALA A 42 7.85 -3.29 -1.19
C ALA A 42 7.18 -3.99 -2.40
N LEU A 43 6.34 -3.27 -3.16
CA LEU A 43 5.67 -3.81 -4.34
C LEU A 43 6.66 -4.22 -5.43
N LYS A 44 7.79 -3.51 -5.59
CA LYS A 44 8.86 -3.94 -6.51
C LYS A 44 9.37 -5.34 -6.18
N VAL A 45 9.66 -5.60 -4.90
CA VAL A 45 10.13 -6.92 -4.44
C VAL A 45 9.04 -7.98 -4.60
N ILE A 46 7.79 -7.65 -4.27
CA ILE A 46 6.65 -8.58 -4.41
C ILE A 46 6.42 -8.95 -5.89
N GLY A 47 6.58 -7.99 -6.80
CA GLY A 47 6.39 -8.18 -8.24
C GLY A 47 7.39 -9.14 -8.90
N GLU A 48 8.56 -9.37 -8.27
CA GLU A 48 9.55 -10.35 -8.75
C GLU A 48 9.10 -11.81 -8.53
N HIS A 49 8.06 -12.03 -7.72
CA HIS A 49 7.58 -13.36 -7.36
C HIS A 49 6.22 -13.68 -7.99
N LEU A 50 6.18 -14.65 -8.91
CA LEU A 50 4.95 -15.06 -9.63
C LEU A 50 3.79 -15.43 -8.68
N ARG A 51 4.09 -16.08 -7.54
CA ARG A 51 3.11 -16.44 -6.50
C ARG A 51 2.32 -15.21 -6.01
N TRP A 52 2.94 -14.04 -6.00
CA TRP A 52 2.37 -12.80 -5.48
C TRP A 52 1.89 -11.84 -6.56
N GLN A 53 1.86 -12.25 -7.83
CA GLN A 53 1.50 -11.38 -8.95
C GLN A 53 0.10 -10.75 -8.78
N ARG A 54 -0.88 -11.53 -8.26
CA ARG A 54 -2.23 -11.02 -7.97
C ARG A 54 -2.21 -9.94 -6.88
N LEU A 55 -1.43 -10.16 -5.82
CA LEU A 55 -1.27 -9.21 -4.72
C LEU A 55 -0.56 -7.94 -5.22
N TYR A 56 0.52 -8.09 -5.97
CA TYR A 56 1.23 -6.98 -6.59
C TYR A 56 0.29 -6.11 -7.42
N LEU A 57 -0.51 -6.71 -8.31
CA LEU A 57 -1.41 -5.97 -9.20
C LEU A 57 -2.45 -5.15 -8.40
N GLU A 58 -3.12 -5.81 -7.45
CA GLU A 58 -4.15 -5.20 -6.58
C GLU A 58 -3.65 -3.92 -5.90
N TYR A 59 -2.49 -3.99 -5.23
CA TYR A 59 -1.95 -2.86 -4.49
C TYR A 59 -1.30 -1.80 -5.39
N SER A 60 -0.77 -2.19 -6.55
CA SER A 60 -0.19 -1.26 -7.54
C SER A 60 -1.26 -0.38 -8.17
N GLU A 61 -2.42 -0.96 -8.51
CA GLU A 61 -3.57 -0.23 -9.06
C GLU A 61 -4.15 0.76 -8.03
N GLN A 62 -4.29 0.32 -6.78
CA GLN A 62 -4.77 1.18 -5.69
C GLN A 62 -3.80 2.34 -5.42
N LEU A 63 -2.48 2.08 -5.37
CA LEU A 63 -1.47 3.13 -5.20
C LEU A 63 -1.44 4.10 -6.40
N ALA A 64 -1.63 3.61 -7.62
CA ALA A 64 -1.72 4.46 -8.81
C ALA A 64 -2.94 5.39 -8.75
N THR A 65 -4.10 4.86 -8.32
CA THR A 65 -5.33 5.63 -8.15
C THR A 65 -5.16 6.77 -7.14
N LEU A 66 -4.52 6.49 -6.00
CA LEU A 66 -4.23 7.51 -4.98
C LEU A 66 -3.30 8.62 -5.50
N LYS A 67 -2.30 8.26 -6.31
CA LYS A 67 -1.41 9.26 -6.94
C LYS A 67 -2.16 10.16 -7.93
N HIS A 68 -3.11 9.60 -8.68
CA HIS A 68 -3.94 10.37 -9.61
C HIS A 68 -4.95 11.28 -8.90
N GLN A 69 -5.46 10.90 -7.73
CA GLN A 69 -6.38 11.73 -6.95
C GLN A 69 -5.70 12.96 -6.31
N ASN A 70 -4.39 12.91 -6.12
CA ASN A 70 -3.63 13.93 -5.38
C ASN A 70 -2.84 14.88 -6.31
N ASN A 71 -3.12 14.87 -7.62
CA ASN A 71 -2.49 15.69 -8.66
C ASN A 71 -3.56 16.43 -9.48
#